data_AF-A0A2V7CML2-F1
#
_entry.id   AF-A0A2V7CML2-F1
#
_cell.length_a   1.000
_cell.length_b   1.000
_cell.length_c   1.000
_cell.angle_alpha   90.00
_cell.angle_beta   90.00
_cell.angle_gamma   90.00
#
_symmetry.space_group_name_H-M   'P 1'
#
loop_
_entity.id
_entity.type
_entity.pdbx_description
1 polymer ?
#
loop_
_entity_poly.entity_id
_entity_poly.type
_entity_poly.pdbx_seq_one_letter_code
_entity_poly.pdbx_strand_id
1 'polypeptide(L)'
;MKALLRALPDIVRTIAGLAVDPVLPKAAKIALAAAVLYLVSPLDLIPDFIPVIGYLDDIFVAAILVDGMLNFVNRGLVLKYWPGSPESLERVARSARILAAWVPRKLKLRIFADPR
;
A
#
# COMPACT_ATOMS: atom_id res chain seq x y z
N MET A 1 -10.09 6.65 -8.35
CA MET A 1 -9.04 7.62 -7.96
C MET A 1 -9.37 8.42 -6.71
N LYS A 2 -10.44 9.24 -6.65
CA LYS A 2 -10.76 10.07 -5.45
C LYS A 2 -10.90 9.29 -4.14
N ALA A 3 -11.39 8.04 -4.18
CA ALA A 3 -11.50 7.19 -2.99
C ALA A 3 -10.14 6.80 -2.41
N LEU A 4 -9.14 6.51 -3.26
CA LEU A 4 -7.77 6.18 -2.84
C LEU A 4 -7.12 7.38 -2.16
N LEU A 5 -7.26 8.55 -2.78
CA LEU A 5 -6.71 9.81 -2.27
C LEU A 5 -7.31 10.21 -0.92
N ARG A 6 -8.62 10.04 -0.73
CA ARG A 6 -9.28 10.33 0.56
C ARG A 6 -8.93 9.32 1.65
N ALA A 7 -8.57 8.10 1.23
CA ALA A 7 -8.21 7.02 2.14
C ALA A 7 -6.72 7.01 2.50
N LEU A 8 -5.88 7.89 1.92
CA LEU A 8 -4.47 8.02 2.27
C LEU A 8 -4.17 8.02 3.78
N PRO A 9 -4.81 8.86 4.61
CA PRO A 9 -4.56 8.85 6.06
C PRO A 9 -4.92 7.51 6.71
N ASP A 10 -5.97 6.86 6.23
CA ASP A 10 -6.42 5.56 6.74
C ASP A 10 -5.47 4.43 6.32
N ILE A 11 -4.97 4.48 5.09
CA ILE A 11 -3.93 3.58 4.56
C ILE A 11 -2.65 3.72 5.39
N VAL A 12 -2.18 4.95 5.63
CA VAL A 12 -0.96 5.19 6.42
C VAL A 12 -1.10 4.65 7.85
N ARG A 13 -2.23 4.90 8.52
CA ARG A 13 -2.50 4.34 9.86
C ARG A 13 -2.50 2.82 9.87
N THR A 14 -3.13 2.22 8.86
CA THR A 14 -3.20 0.76 8.75
C THR A 14 -1.82 0.16 8.55
N ILE A 15 -1.00 0.77 7.68
CA ILE A 15 0.37 0.32 7.45
C ILE A 15 1.21 0.48 8.72
N ALA A 16 1.10 1.61 9.42
CA ALA A 16 1.82 1.83 10.68
C ALA A 16 1.46 0.76 11.74
N GLY A 17 0.17 0.41 11.85
CA GLY A 17 -0.30 -0.65 12.74
C GLY A 17 0.22 -2.04 12.35
N LEU A 18 0.23 -2.35 11.04
CA LEU A 18 0.76 -3.62 10.54
C LEU A 18 2.27 -3.75 10.69
N ALA A 19 3.02 -2.65 10.54
CA ALA A 19 4.48 -2.65 10.66
C ALA A 19 4.95 -3.05 12.07
N VAL A 20 4.16 -2.73 13.10
CA VAL A 20 4.46 -3.08 14.50
C VAL A 20 3.82 -4.40 14.94
N ASP A 21 2.92 -5.00 14.15
CA ASP A 21 2.23 -6.22 14.55
C ASP A 21 3.18 -7.44 14.54
N PRO A 22 3.30 -8.19 15.65
CA PRO A 22 4.26 -9.30 15.76
C PRO A 22 3.96 -10.48 14.84
N VAL A 23 2.72 -10.62 14.35
CA VAL A 23 2.29 -11.73 13.48
C VAL A 23 2.84 -11.58 12.06
N LEU A 24 3.20 -10.37 11.63
CA LEU A 24 3.73 -10.17 10.28
C LEU A 24 5.19 -10.67 10.14
N PRO A 25 5.51 -11.43 9.08
CA PRO A 25 6.89 -11.78 8.73
C PRO A 25 7.76 -10.53 8.54
N LYS A 26 9.05 -10.62 8.87
CA LYS A 26 10.00 -9.50 8.75
C LYS A 26 10.07 -8.93 7.32
N ALA A 27 10.00 -9.78 6.29
CA ALA A 27 9.99 -9.35 4.90
C ALA A 27 8.78 -8.44 4.58
N ALA A 28 7.59 -8.82 5.05
CA ALA A 28 6.38 -8.01 4.90
C ALA A 28 6.48 -6.68 5.65
N LYS A 29 7.09 -6.67 6.85
CA LYS A 29 7.35 -5.43 7.60
C LYS A 29 8.31 -4.50 6.87
N ILE A 30 9.38 -5.03 6.29
CA ILE A 30 10.34 -4.24 5.51
C ILE A 30 9.67 -3.64 4.27
N ALA A 31 8.86 -4.43 3.56
CA ALA A 31 8.10 -3.93 2.41
C ALA A 31 7.12 -2.81 2.79
N LEU A 32 6.40 -2.98 3.91
CA LEU A 32 5.50 -1.95 4.45
C LEU A 32 6.25 -0.70 4.92
N ALA A 33 7.40 -0.87 5.58
CA ALA A 33 8.22 0.24 6.05
C ALA A 33 8.84 1.03 4.88
N ALA A 34 9.35 0.35 3.85
CA ALA A 34 9.84 0.99 2.62
C ALA A 34 8.74 1.78 1.92
N ALA A 35 7.51 1.27 1.95
CA ALA A 35 6.35 1.95 1.43
C ALA A 35 5.90 3.16 2.24
N VAL A 36 5.92 3.08 3.58
CA VAL A 36 5.69 4.27 4.42
C VAL A 36 6.79 5.29 4.18
N LEU A 37 8.05 4.86 4.08
CA LEU A 37 9.17 5.76 3.80
C LEU A 37 8.99 6.47 2.46
N TYR A 38 8.50 5.76 1.44
CA TYR A 38 8.14 6.35 0.15
C TYR A 38 6.94 7.33 0.27
N LEU A 39 5.89 6.97 1.02
CA LEU A 39 4.71 7.84 1.21
C LEU A 39 4.97 9.08 2.10
N VAL A 40 5.90 8.96 3.05
CA VAL A 40 6.23 10.00 4.03
C VAL A 40 7.38 10.89 3.53
N SER A 41 8.15 10.46 2.52
CA SER A 41 9.15 11.27 1.82
C SER A 41 8.56 11.78 0.50
N PRO A 42 7.98 13.00 0.45
CA PRO A 42 7.22 13.44 -0.71
C PRO A 42 8.10 13.95 -1.87
N LEU A 43 9.44 13.86 -1.83
CA LEU A 43 10.30 14.77 -2.64
C LEU A 43 11.64 14.27 -3.20
N ASP A 44 12.38 13.29 -2.66
CA ASP A 44 13.84 13.31 -2.86
C ASP A 44 14.50 12.16 -3.66
N LEU A 45 13.78 11.51 -4.59
CA LEU A 45 14.39 10.53 -5.52
C LEU A 45 14.15 10.80 -7.00
N ILE A 46 13.24 11.72 -7.36
CA ILE A 46 12.99 12.13 -8.75
C ILE A 46 13.18 13.65 -8.82
N PRO A 47 14.26 14.14 -9.46
CA PRO A 47 14.49 15.57 -9.62
C PRO A 47 13.30 16.25 -10.33
N ASP A 48 12.99 17.49 -9.91
CA ASP A 48 11.84 18.34 -10.25
C ASP A 48 11.64 18.73 -11.75
N PHE A 49 11.98 17.88 -12.72
CA PHE A 49 11.95 18.25 -14.15
C PHE A 49 10.66 17.86 -14.91
N ILE A 50 9.70 17.18 -14.27
CA ILE A 50 8.45 16.77 -14.94
C ILE A 50 7.21 17.11 -14.10
N PRO A 51 6.63 18.32 -14.26
CA PRO A 51 5.50 18.82 -13.46
C PRO A 51 4.18 18.02 -13.59
N VAL A 52 4.08 17.10 -14.56
CA VAL A 52 2.82 16.39 -14.88
C VAL A 52 2.82 14.93 -14.41
N ILE A 53 3.98 14.36 -14.04
CA ILE A 53 4.13 12.93 -13.71
C ILE A 53 4.05 12.66 -12.19
N GLY A 54 4.36 13.64 -11.33
CA GLY A 54 4.50 13.43 -9.87
C GLY A 54 3.27 12.84 -9.16
N TYR A 55 2.05 13.22 -9.54
CA TYR A 55 0.83 12.73 -8.87
C TYR A 55 0.39 11.32 -9.25
N LEU A 56 0.84 10.84 -10.42
CA LEU A 56 0.49 9.51 -10.91
C LEU A 56 1.25 8.45 -10.11
N ASP A 57 2.49 8.73 -9.73
CA ASP A 57 3.36 7.79 -9.03
C ASP A 57 2.79 7.47 -7.62
N ASP A 58 2.38 8.48 -6.86
CA ASP A 58 1.78 8.31 -5.52
C ASP A 58 0.53 7.42 -5.52
N ILE A 59 -0.35 7.62 -6.51
CA ILE A 59 -1.59 6.85 -6.65
C ILE A 59 -1.28 5.40 -7.04
N PHE A 60 -0.27 5.20 -7.91
CA PHE A 60 0.17 3.87 -8.30
C PHE A 60 0.82 3.12 -7.13
N VAL A 61 1.69 3.77 -6.37
CA VAL A 61 2.33 3.15 -5.20
C VAL A 61 1.30 2.82 -4.11
N ALA A 62 0.39 3.74 -3.79
CA ALA A 62 -0.70 3.48 -2.85
C ALA A 62 -1.58 2.31 -3.30
N ALA A 63 -1.85 2.19 -4.61
CA ALA A 63 -2.61 1.07 -5.15
C ALA A 63 -1.86 -0.27 -5.05
N ILE A 64 -0.57 -0.30 -5.38
CA ILE A 64 0.28 -1.50 -5.24
C ILE A 64 0.34 -1.94 -3.77
N LEU A 65 0.39 -0.98 -2.85
CA LEU A 65 0.44 -1.25 -1.42
C LEU A 65 -0.84 -1.85 -0.89
N VAL A 66 -1.98 -1.22 -1.18
CA VAL A 66 -3.29 -1.73 -0.80
C VAL A 66 -3.49 -3.13 -1.40
N ASP A 67 -3.14 -3.33 -2.67
CA ASP A 67 -3.25 -4.64 -3.32
C ASP A 67 -2.31 -5.66 -2.67
N GLY A 68 -1.07 -5.29 -2.36
CA GLY A 68 -0.11 -6.14 -1.66
C GLY A 68 -0.61 -6.55 -0.27
N MET A 69 -1.05 -5.58 0.54
CA MET A 69 -1.63 -5.83 1.86
C MET A 69 -2.81 -6.80 1.78
N LEU A 70 -3.74 -6.59 0.85
CA LEU A 70 -4.94 -7.42 0.76
C LEU A 70 -4.69 -8.82 0.19
N ASN A 71 -3.61 -9.01 -0.58
CA ASN A 71 -3.27 -10.31 -1.14
C ASN A 71 -2.31 -11.12 -0.27
N PHE A 72 -1.48 -10.48 0.55
CA PHE A 72 -0.42 -11.15 1.31
C PHE A 72 -0.55 -11.01 2.83
N VAL A 73 -1.32 -10.06 3.34
CA VAL A 73 -1.68 -9.96 4.76
C VAL A 73 -3.08 -10.53 4.95
N ASN A 74 -3.28 -11.27 6.05
CA ASN A 74 -4.60 -11.75 6.41
C ASN A 74 -5.60 -10.58 6.49
N ARG A 75 -6.75 -10.70 5.81
CA ARG A 75 -7.76 -9.64 5.76
C ARG A 75 -8.25 -9.23 7.16
N GLY A 76 -8.32 -10.16 8.11
CA GLY A 76 -8.66 -9.88 9.51
C GLY A 76 -7.63 -8.99 10.18
N LEU A 77 -6.35 -9.15 9.87
CA LEU A 77 -5.27 -8.32 10.41
C LEU A 77 -5.26 -6.92 9.78
N VAL A 78 -5.55 -6.81 8.48
CA VAL A 78 -5.74 -5.50 7.83
C VAL A 78 -6.93 -4.76 8.45
N LEU A 79 -8.06 -5.45 8.65
CA LEU A 79 -9.26 -4.87 9.26
C LEU A 79 -9.05 -4.47 10.72
N LYS A 80 -8.21 -5.20 11.47
CA LYS A 80 -7.85 -4.85 12.86
C LYS A 80 -7.25 -3.44 12.96
N TYR A 81 -6.47 -3.02 11.97
CA TYR A 81 -5.79 -1.72 11.95
C TYR A 81 -6.47 -0.69 11.04
N TRP A 82 -7.50 -1.08 10.28
CA TRP A 82 -8.23 -0.19 9.40
C TRP A 82 -9.15 0.73 10.23
N PRO A 83 -8.98 2.06 10.18
CA PRO A 83 -9.78 2.99 10.99
C PRO A 83 -11.20 3.23 10.45
N GLY A 84 -11.50 2.80 9.21
CA GLY A 84 -12.80 2.97 8.57
C GLY A 84 -13.69 1.73 8.62
N SER A 85 -14.80 1.75 7.87
CA SER A 85 -15.68 0.57 7.75
C SER A 85 -15.09 -0.49 6.80
N PRO A 86 -15.50 -1.76 6.92
CA PRO A 86 -15.16 -2.78 5.94
C PRO A 86 -15.56 -2.41 4.51
N GLU A 87 -16.67 -1.69 4.31
CA GLU A 87 -17.05 -1.24 2.96
C GLU A 87 -16.13 -0.14 2.44
N SER A 88 -15.59 0.73 3.30
CA SER A 88 -14.62 1.74 2.87
C SER A 88 -13.32 1.09 2.41
N LEU A 89 -12.85 0.06 3.12
CA LEU A 89 -11.71 -0.76 2.71
C LEU A 89 -11.97 -1.42 1.35
N GLU A 90 -13.15 -2.01 1.14
CA GLU A 90 -13.53 -2.67 -0.11
C GLU A 90 -13.52 -1.69 -1.31
N ARG A 91 -13.95 -0.45 -1.10
CA ARG A 91 -13.93 0.62 -2.13
C ARG A 91 -12.50 1.02 -2.52
N VAL A 92 -11.62 1.10 -1.53
CA VAL A 92 -10.19 1.38 -1.73
C VAL A 92 -9.52 0.19 -2.43
N ALA A 93 -9.80 -1.03 -1.98
CA ALA A 93 -9.33 -2.28 -2.59
C ALA A 93 -9.71 -2.40 -4.07
N ARG A 94 -10.95 -2.08 -4.42
CA ARG A 94 -11.43 -2.10 -5.79
C ARG A 94 -10.67 -1.10 -6.67
N SER A 95 -10.45 0.10 -6.14
CA SER A 95 -9.67 1.14 -6.84
C SER A 95 -8.21 0.71 -7.02
N ALA A 96 -7.62 0.11 -5.98
CA ALA A 96 -6.26 -0.40 -5.99
C ALA A 96 -6.06 -1.54 -6.99
N ARG A 97 -6.97 -2.52 -7.06
CA ARG A 97 -6.89 -3.63 -8.03
C ARG A 97 -6.87 -3.16 -9.47
N ILE A 98 -7.67 -2.16 -9.82
CA ILE A 98 -7.73 -1.62 -11.19
C ILE A 98 -6.39 -0.98 -11.57
N LEU A 99 -5.78 -0.24 -10.65
CA LEU A 99 -4.50 0.44 -10.87
C LEU A 99 -3.32 -0.55 -10.85
N ALA A 100 -3.33 -1.50 -9.91
CA ALA A 100 -2.31 -2.52 -9.74
C ALA A 100 -2.45 -3.71 -10.72
N ALA A 101 -3.48 -3.74 -11.57
CA ALA A 101 -3.68 -4.78 -12.60
C ALA A 101 -2.52 -4.81 -13.61
N TRP A 102 -1.86 -3.67 -13.80
CA TRP A 102 -0.73 -3.49 -14.71
C TRP A 102 0.60 -3.95 -14.11
N VAL A 103 0.64 -4.26 -12.81
CA VAL A 103 1.86 -4.68 -12.12
C VAL A 103 2.06 -6.18 -12.24
N PRO A 104 3.18 -6.65 -12.81
CA PRO A 104 3.44 -8.07 -13.01
C PRO A 104 3.36 -8.86 -11.70
N ARG A 105 2.58 -9.95 -11.70
CA ARG A 105 2.38 -10.83 -10.53
C ARG A 105 3.70 -11.34 -9.94
N LYS A 106 4.72 -11.53 -10.77
CA LYS A 106 6.08 -11.94 -10.38
C LYS A 106 6.75 -10.93 -9.43
N LEU A 107 6.52 -9.63 -9.64
CA LEU A 107 7.08 -8.58 -8.79
C LEU A 107 6.44 -8.62 -7.40
N LYS A 108 5.12 -8.83 -7.36
CA LYS A 108 4.33 -8.94 -6.12
C LYS A 108 4.77 -10.12 -5.26
N LEU A 109 5.01 -11.27 -5.88
CA LEU A 109 5.48 -12.48 -5.18
C LEU A 109 6.89 -12.31 -4.59
N ARG A 110 7.80 -11.59 -5.25
CA ARG A 110 9.16 -11.37 -4.72
C ARG A 110 9.20 -10.46 -3.47
N ILE A 111 8.24 -9.55 -3.35
CA ILE A 111 8.21 -8.56 -2.25
C ILE A 111 7.48 -9.12 -1.03
N PHE A 112 6.40 -9.88 -1.26
CA PHE A 112 5.49 -10.28 -0.19
C PHE A 112 5.38 -11.79 0.04
N ALA A 113 5.90 -12.63 -0.87
CA ALA A 113 5.89 -14.08 -0.72
C ALA A 113 7.28 -14.62 -0.36
N ASP A 114 7.85 -14.21 0.78
CA ASP A 114 8.80 -15.07 1.48
C ASP A 114 8.06 -15.80 2.61
N PRO A 115 7.56 -17.02 2.37
CA PRO A 115 7.01 -17.89 3.38
C PRO A 115 8.14 -18.81 3.85
N ARG A 116 8.84 -18.41 4.90
CA ARG A 116 9.48 -19.38 5.78
C ARG A 116 8.60 -19.57 7.00
#